data_AF-A0A060CNY8-F1
#
_entry.id   AF-A0A060CNY8-F1
#
_cell.length_a   1.000
_cell.length_b   1.000
_cell.length_c   1.000
_cell.angle_alpha   90.00
_cell.angle_beta   90.00
_cell.angle_gamma   90.00
#
_symmetry.space_group_name_H-M   'P 1'
#
loop_
_entity.id
_entity.type
_entity.pdbx_description
1 polymer ?
#
loop_
_entity_poly.entity_id
_entity_poly.type
_entity_poly.pdbx_seq_one_letter_code
_entity_poly.pdbx_strand_id
1 'polypeptide(L)'
;YLAMNHADVPGGAIGVAVADHPAGPFHDAIGGALVTDDQPFATVGEQGRFDHTNDPWVLVHDGRARLYWGKHRCFTAPLDDTMTALAGPITEIELPGFQEGVHVHERDGWFYLAYGYRHPQRVAYARSRDPEGPWTVEGILNEVPGNCATNRPCIVEFG
;
A
#
# COMPACT_ATOMS: atom_id res chain seq x y z
N TYR A 1 -4.14 -9.39 2.51
CA TYR A 1 -4.80 -8.28 1.80
C TYR A 1 -4.65 -8.50 0.32
N LEU A 2 -5.68 -8.20 -0.46
CA LEU A 2 -5.68 -8.44 -1.90
C LEU A 2 -6.39 -7.30 -2.62
N ALA A 3 -5.79 -6.83 -3.71
CA ALA A 3 -6.48 -5.97 -4.68
C ALA A 3 -7.42 -6.84 -5.53
N MET A 4 -8.63 -6.35 -5.77
CA MET A 4 -9.66 -7.02 -6.55
C MET A 4 -10.56 -6.01 -7.23
N ASN A 5 -11.46 -6.46 -8.11
CA ASN A 5 -12.55 -5.64 -8.59
C ASN A 5 -13.74 -5.79 -7.63
N HIS A 6 -14.44 -4.70 -7.34
CA HIS A 6 -15.67 -4.77 -6.57
C HIS A 6 -16.86 -5.18 -7.45
N ALA A 7 -17.79 -5.97 -6.90
CA ALA A 7 -18.95 -6.45 -7.64
C ALA A 7 -19.95 -5.33 -7.99
N ASP A 8 -20.29 -4.49 -7.01
CA ASP A 8 -21.33 -3.45 -7.15
C ASP A 8 -20.80 -2.01 -7.30
N VAL A 9 -19.67 -1.69 -6.67
CA VAL A 9 -19.00 -0.38 -6.77
C VAL A 9 -18.06 -0.41 -7.99
N PRO A 10 -18.18 0.52 -8.96
CA PRO A 10 -17.23 0.58 -10.06
C PRO A 10 -15.80 0.82 -9.56
N GLY A 11 -14.86 0.01 -10.05
CA GLY A 11 -13.43 0.14 -9.75
C GLY A 11 -12.87 -0.99 -8.89
N GLY A 12 -11.68 -0.74 -8.37
CA GLY A 12 -10.97 -1.66 -7.50
C GLY A 12 -11.54 -1.68 -6.08
N ALA A 13 -11.07 -2.66 -5.33
CA ALA A 13 -11.24 -2.79 -3.90
C ALA A 13 -10.04 -3.50 -3.27
N ILE A 14 -9.86 -3.28 -1.97
CA ILE A 14 -8.96 -4.08 -1.13
C ILE A 14 -9.83 -4.94 -0.23
N GLY A 15 -9.54 -6.23 -0.18
CA GLY A 15 -10.19 -7.19 0.74
C GLY A 15 -9.17 -7.92 1.60
N VAL A 16 -9.68 -8.67 2.58
CA VAL A 16 -8.88 -9.35 3.58
C VAL A 16 -9.29 -10.82 3.64
N ALA A 17 -8.30 -11.70 3.55
CA ALA A 17 -8.45 -13.11 3.82
C ALA A 17 -7.54 -13.49 4.99
N VAL A 18 -7.98 -14.41 5.84
CA VAL A 18 -7.26 -14.90 7.01
C VAL A 18 -7.04 -16.41 6.93
N ALA A 19 -6.02 -16.88 7.62
CA ALA A 19 -5.68 -18.29 7.76
C ALA A 19 -4.92 -18.52 9.07
N ASP A 20 -5.10 -19.69 9.67
CA ASP A 20 -4.36 -20.11 10.88
C ASP A 20 -2.94 -20.60 10.58
N HIS A 21 -2.63 -20.83 9.30
CA HIS A 21 -1.32 -21.29 8.82
C HIS A 21 -0.89 -20.41 7.63
N PRO A 22 0.40 -20.03 7.51
CA PRO A 22 0.87 -19.12 6.45
C PRO A 22 0.63 -19.63 5.02
N ALA A 23 0.48 -20.94 4.85
CA ALA A 23 0.14 -21.56 3.56
C ALA A 23 -1.37 -21.71 3.31
N GLY A 24 -2.23 -21.21 4.20
CA GLY A 24 -3.68 -21.40 4.14
C GLY A 24 -4.17 -22.68 4.86
N PRO A 25 -5.44 -23.06 4.69
CA PRO A 25 -6.40 -22.47 3.76
C PRO A 25 -6.82 -21.05 4.15
N PHE A 26 -6.96 -20.18 3.15
CA PHE A 26 -7.44 -18.81 3.33
C PHE A 26 -8.96 -18.74 3.19
N HIS A 27 -9.60 -17.93 4.01
CA HIS A 27 -11.03 -17.61 3.90
C HIS A 27 -11.25 -16.10 4.02
N ASP A 28 -12.32 -15.61 3.40
CA ASP A 28 -12.73 -14.21 3.49
C ASP A 28 -13.01 -13.86 4.96
N ALA A 29 -12.35 -12.81 5.44
CA ALA A 29 -12.41 -12.38 6.83
C ALA A 29 -13.57 -11.42 7.12
N ILE A 30 -14.08 -10.75 6.08
CA ILE A 30 -15.03 -9.63 6.21
C ILE A 30 -16.38 -10.00 5.59
N GLY A 31 -16.37 -10.78 4.50
CA GLY A 31 -17.55 -10.99 3.66
C GLY A 31 -17.76 -9.87 2.64
N GLY A 32 -16.74 -9.04 2.40
CA GLY A 32 -16.81 -7.84 1.56
C GLY A 32 -15.47 -7.10 1.47
N ALA A 33 -15.48 -5.94 0.80
CA ALA A 33 -14.29 -5.10 0.67
C ALA A 33 -13.99 -4.32 1.96
N LEU A 34 -12.71 -4.23 2.33
CA LEU A 34 -12.20 -3.34 3.37
C LEU A 34 -12.11 -1.89 2.88
N VAL A 35 -11.64 -1.70 1.64
CA VAL A 35 -11.52 -0.38 0.99
C VAL A 35 -12.13 -0.49 -0.40
N THR A 36 -12.92 0.51 -0.79
CA THR A 36 -13.55 0.62 -2.11
C THR A 36 -13.16 1.95 -2.77
N ASP A 37 -13.14 1.98 -4.10
CA ASP A 37 -12.74 3.16 -4.88
C ASP A 37 -13.71 4.36 -4.75
N ASP A 38 -14.91 4.18 -4.19
CA ASP A 38 -15.89 5.24 -3.92
C ASP A 38 -15.73 5.93 -2.55
N GLN A 39 -14.79 5.47 -1.71
CA GLN A 39 -14.43 6.17 -0.48
C GLN A 39 -13.90 7.59 -0.79
N PRO A 40 -14.04 8.57 0.12
CA PRO A 40 -13.85 9.99 -0.22
C PRO A 40 -12.37 10.36 -0.39
N PHE A 41 -11.75 9.99 -1.51
CA PHE A 41 -10.40 10.39 -1.95
C PHE A 41 -10.37 11.84 -2.48
N ALA A 42 -11.28 12.68 -2.00
CA ALA A 42 -11.78 13.91 -2.61
C ALA A 42 -10.70 14.98 -2.86
N THR A 43 -9.98 14.84 -3.97
CA THR A 43 -9.52 15.92 -4.87
C THR A 43 -8.82 15.29 -6.09
N VAL A 44 -9.56 14.74 -7.06
CA VAL A 44 -9.10 14.73 -8.47
C VAL A 44 -10.31 14.79 -9.40
N GLY A 45 -10.23 15.65 -10.42
CA GLY A 45 -11.24 15.80 -11.48
C GLY A 45 -11.45 14.52 -12.29
N GLU A 46 -12.27 14.62 -13.33
CA GLU A 46 -12.83 13.53 -14.17
C GLU A 46 -11.85 12.49 -14.77
N GLN A 47 -10.54 12.61 -14.54
CA GLN A 47 -9.49 11.77 -15.12
C GLN A 47 -8.91 10.82 -14.06
N GLY A 48 -9.33 9.54 -14.07
CA GLY A 48 -8.68 8.47 -13.29
C GLY A 48 -9.54 7.75 -12.25
N ARG A 49 -10.87 7.82 -12.35
CA ARG A 49 -11.81 7.52 -11.25
C ARG A 49 -11.81 6.12 -10.60
N PHE A 50 -11.04 5.11 -11.03
CA PHE A 50 -11.35 3.72 -10.65
C PHE A 50 -10.13 2.76 -10.57
N ASP A 51 -9.00 3.20 -10.03
CA ASP A 51 -7.82 2.30 -9.88
C ASP A 51 -6.91 2.66 -8.70
N HIS A 52 -7.47 3.25 -7.63
CA HIS A 52 -6.67 3.74 -6.51
C HIS A 52 -6.41 2.66 -5.45
N THR A 53 -7.20 1.59 -5.43
CA THR A 53 -7.18 0.51 -4.44
C THR A 53 -6.25 -0.66 -4.81
N ASN A 54 -5.02 -0.32 -5.23
CA ASN A 54 -4.02 -1.29 -5.70
C ASN A 54 -2.86 -1.47 -4.72
N ASP A 55 -2.17 -2.60 -4.87
CA ASP A 55 -0.92 -2.94 -4.19
C ASP A 55 -0.95 -2.71 -2.67
N PRO A 56 -1.87 -3.36 -1.92
CA PRO A 56 -1.95 -3.21 -0.47
C PRO A 56 -0.71 -3.78 0.22
N TRP A 57 -0.16 -3.03 1.16
CA TRP A 57 0.94 -3.41 2.03
C TRP A 57 0.59 -3.11 3.49
N VAL A 58 0.98 -3.99 4.42
CA VAL A 58 0.77 -3.77 5.86
C VAL A 58 2.09 -3.73 6.59
N LEU A 59 2.27 -2.70 7.40
CA LEU A 59 3.30 -2.62 8.42
C LEU A 59 2.69 -2.94 9.77
N VAL A 60 3.32 -3.84 10.53
CA VAL A 60 3.05 -4.05 11.95
C VAL A 60 4.27 -3.59 12.73
N HIS A 61 4.08 -2.61 13.63
CA HIS A 61 5.14 -2.04 14.46
C HIS A 61 4.57 -1.71 15.84
N ASP A 62 5.26 -2.12 16.91
CA ASP A 62 4.84 -1.90 18.30
C ASP A 62 3.38 -2.28 18.59
N GLY A 63 2.94 -3.41 18.04
CA GLY A 63 1.57 -3.92 18.19
C GLY A 63 0.49 -3.15 17.44
N ARG A 64 0.87 -2.12 16.66
CA ARG A 64 -0.05 -1.36 15.80
C ARG A 64 0.13 -1.76 14.34
N ALA A 65 -0.98 -1.92 13.63
CA ALA A 65 -0.99 -2.23 12.21
C ALA A 65 -1.44 -1.01 11.40
N ARG A 66 -0.79 -0.80 10.24
CA ARG A 66 -1.18 0.23 9.28
C ARG A 66 -1.20 -0.33 7.87
N LEU A 67 -2.28 -0.06 7.14
CA LEU A 67 -2.43 -0.39 5.73
C LEU A 67 -1.89 0.77 4.87
N TYR A 68 -1.16 0.44 3.82
CA TYR A 68 -0.69 1.32 2.76
C TYR A 68 -1.18 0.76 1.43
N TRP A 69 -1.57 1.62 0.50
CA TRP A 69 -1.99 1.21 -0.83
C TRP A 69 -1.94 2.39 -1.78
N GLY A 70 -2.13 2.15 -3.08
CA GLY A 70 -2.32 3.26 -4.00
C GLY A 70 -1.85 3.01 -5.41
N LYS A 71 -2.47 3.75 -6.33
CA LYS A 71 -1.95 4.02 -7.66
C LYS A 71 -2.00 5.50 -7.95
N HIS A 72 -0.89 6.05 -8.45
CA HIS A 72 -0.61 7.47 -8.69
C HIS A 72 -0.62 8.37 -7.45
N ARG A 73 -1.31 7.96 -6.38
CA ARG A 73 -1.35 8.55 -5.04
C ARG A 73 -1.13 7.42 -4.04
N CYS A 74 -0.42 7.69 -2.95
CA CYS A 74 -0.15 6.72 -1.89
C CYS A 74 -1.03 7.03 -0.69
N PHE A 75 -1.86 6.09 -0.26
CA PHE A 75 -2.77 6.24 0.87
C PHE A 75 -2.32 5.37 2.04
N THR A 76 -2.73 5.76 3.24
CA THR A 76 -2.51 4.96 4.44
C THR A 76 -3.62 5.16 5.47
N ALA A 77 -3.88 4.14 6.29
CA ALA A 77 -4.83 4.20 7.40
C ALA A 77 -4.46 3.16 8.47
N PRO A 78 -4.65 3.46 9.77
CA PRO A 78 -4.48 2.46 10.82
C PRO A 78 -5.51 1.34 10.67
N LEU A 79 -5.10 0.13 11.00
CA LEU A 79 -5.98 -1.03 11.10
C LEU A 79 -6.34 -1.27 12.57
N ASP A 80 -7.49 -1.90 12.81
CA ASP A 80 -7.87 -2.36 14.13
C ASP A 80 -7.05 -3.59 14.56
N ASP A 81 -7.23 -4.01 15.82
CA ASP A 81 -6.49 -5.16 16.37
C ASP A 81 -6.84 -6.48 15.67
N THR A 82 -8.02 -6.57 15.03
CA THR A 82 -8.40 -7.74 14.22
C THR A 82 -7.73 -7.74 12.86
N MET A 83 -7.15 -6.60 12.44
CA MET A 83 -6.60 -6.37 11.11
C MET A 83 -7.63 -6.49 9.97
N THR A 84 -8.93 -6.46 10.29
CA THR A 84 -10.02 -6.63 9.33
C THR A 84 -10.90 -5.39 9.18
N ALA A 85 -10.60 -4.31 9.90
CA ALA A 85 -11.25 -3.02 9.74
C ALA A 85 -10.24 -1.87 9.81
N LEU A 86 -10.57 -0.73 9.19
CA LEU A 86 -9.83 0.52 9.40
C LEU A 86 -10.18 1.08 10.78
N ALA A 87 -9.17 1.52 11.54
CA ALA A 87 -9.32 2.08 12.89
C ALA A 87 -9.20 3.62 12.92
N GLY A 88 -9.23 4.27 11.76
CA GLY A 88 -9.03 5.71 11.66
C GLY A 88 -9.17 6.24 10.23
N PRO A 89 -8.94 7.54 10.03
CA PRO A 89 -9.08 8.17 8.74
C PRO A 89 -8.02 7.66 7.75
N ILE A 90 -8.38 7.73 6.48
CA ILE A 90 -7.46 7.55 5.36
C ILE A 90 -6.71 8.87 5.15
N THR A 91 -5.38 8.81 5.12
CA THR A 91 -4.50 9.94 4.80
C THR A 91 -3.70 9.65 3.54
N GLU A 92 -3.24 10.71 2.88
CA GLU A 92 -2.35 10.62 1.70
C GLU A 92 -0.91 10.91 2.10
N ILE A 93 0.01 10.11 1.56
CA ILE A 93 1.45 10.35 1.63
C ILE A 93 1.88 10.93 0.28
N GLU A 94 2.31 12.19 0.29
CA GLU A 94 2.85 12.83 -0.91
C GLU A 94 4.24 12.28 -1.23
N LEU A 95 4.32 11.48 -2.30
CA LEU A 95 5.56 10.89 -2.79
C LEU A 95 5.79 11.33 -4.25
N PRO A 96 6.86 12.10 -4.54
CA PRO A 96 7.19 12.52 -5.88
C PRO A 96 7.26 11.34 -6.85
N GLY A 97 6.50 11.43 -7.94
CA GLY A 97 6.49 10.44 -9.02
C GLY A 97 5.97 9.06 -8.63
N PHE A 98 5.24 8.93 -7.52
CA PHE A 98 4.60 7.67 -7.12
C PHE A 98 3.74 7.10 -8.25
N GLN A 99 3.90 5.81 -8.52
CA GLN A 99 3.06 5.06 -9.43
C GLN A 99 2.21 4.03 -8.71
N GLU A 100 2.83 3.12 -7.95
CA GLU A 100 2.17 2.00 -7.25
C GLU A 100 3.24 1.20 -6.47
N GLY A 101 2.87 0.06 -5.88
CA GLY A 101 3.81 -0.89 -5.28
C GLY A 101 4.49 -0.37 -4.02
N VAL A 102 3.73 0.26 -3.11
CA VAL A 102 4.25 0.71 -1.82
C VAL A 102 4.73 -0.47 -0.97
N HIS A 103 5.91 -0.35 -0.36
CA HIS A 103 6.45 -1.30 0.61
C HIS A 103 7.11 -0.54 1.75
N VAL A 104 6.70 -0.80 2.98
CA VAL A 104 7.27 -0.18 4.19
C VAL A 104 7.89 -1.23 5.09
N HIS A 105 9.14 -1.01 5.51
CA HIS A 105 9.80 -1.84 6.52
C HIS A 105 10.57 -0.97 7.51
N GLU A 106 10.80 -1.51 8.70
CA GLU A 106 11.64 -0.89 9.73
C GLU A 106 13.05 -1.49 9.71
N ARG A 107 14.05 -0.67 9.94
CA ARG A 107 15.42 -1.10 10.22
C ARG A 107 16.16 -0.03 11.03
N ASP A 108 16.83 -0.44 12.10
CA ASP A 108 17.68 0.45 12.94
C ASP A 108 16.96 1.73 13.42
N GLY A 109 15.66 1.60 13.78
CA GLY A 109 14.80 2.70 14.22
C GLY A 109 14.43 3.71 13.11
N TRP A 110 14.58 3.32 11.85
CA TRP A 110 14.09 4.04 10.68
C TRP A 110 13.02 3.23 9.98
N PHE A 111 12.00 3.90 9.46
CA PHE A 111 11.06 3.33 8.50
C PHE A 111 11.52 3.71 7.10
N TYR A 112 11.51 2.73 6.21
CA TYR A 112 11.86 2.87 4.81
C TYR A 112 10.65 2.53 3.96
N LEU A 113 10.20 3.48 3.15
CA LEU A 113 9.11 3.33 2.20
C LEU A 113 9.71 3.27 0.79
N ALA A 114 9.66 2.10 0.16
CA ALA A 114 10.01 1.90 -1.24
C ALA A 114 8.75 1.91 -2.10
N TYR A 115 8.84 2.41 -3.34
CA TYR A 115 7.70 2.51 -4.24
C TYR A 115 8.10 2.56 -5.72
N GLY A 116 7.20 2.17 -6.60
CA GLY A 116 7.35 2.32 -8.05
C GLY A 116 7.37 3.79 -8.46
N TYR A 117 8.44 4.24 -9.11
CA TYR A 117 8.70 5.63 -9.44
C TYR A 117 8.67 5.86 -10.96
N ARG A 118 7.71 6.71 -11.40
CA ARG A 118 7.43 7.07 -12.80
C ARG A 118 7.23 5.85 -13.71
N HIS A 119 7.03 6.08 -15.01
CA HIS A 119 6.81 5.01 -15.99
C HIS A 119 7.78 5.15 -17.18
N PRO A 120 8.49 4.09 -17.62
CA PRO A 120 8.65 2.78 -16.97
C PRO A 120 9.19 2.88 -15.53
N GLN A 121 8.79 1.95 -14.68
CA GLN A 121 9.01 2.05 -13.23
C GLN A 121 10.44 1.72 -12.82
N ARG A 122 11.09 2.69 -12.16
CA ARG A 122 12.19 2.46 -11.22
C ARG A 122 11.62 2.19 -9.82
N VAL A 123 12.45 1.86 -8.85
CA VAL A 123 12.07 1.91 -7.43
C VAL A 123 12.76 3.11 -6.79
N ALA A 124 11.98 4.05 -6.26
CA ALA A 124 12.50 5.07 -5.36
C ALA A 124 12.25 4.65 -3.90
N TYR A 125 12.96 5.28 -2.97
CA TYR A 125 12.70 5.10 -1.55
C TYR A 125 12.77 6.41 -0.77
N ALA A 126 11.98 6.45 0.29
CA ALA A 126 11.97 7.50 1.29
C ALA A 126 12.18 6.89 2.68
N ARG A 127 12.60 7.72 3.64
CA ARG A 127 12.70 7.31 5.04
C ARG A 127 11.99 8.26 5.99
N SER A 128 11.59 7.74 7.14
CA SER A 128 11.07 8.51 8.26
C SER A 128 11.47 7.89 9.60
N ARG A 129 11.42 8.69 10.67
CA ARG A 129 11.51 8.20 12.05
C ARG A 129 10.16 7.76 12.62
N ASP A 130 9.08 8.03 11.90
CA ASP A 130 7.71 7.69 12.28
C ASP A 130 7.03 7.01 11.08
N PRO A 131 6.30 5.90 11.27
CA PRO A 131 5.64 5.22 10.16
C PRO A 131 4.47 6.02 9.55
N GLU A 132 4.10 7.17 10.12
CA GLU A 132 3.16 8.17 9.56
C GLU A 132 3.88 9.28 8.78
N GLY A 133 5.20 9.35 8.84
CA GLY A 133 5.99 10.42 8.24
C GLY A 133 6.31 11.56 9.22
N PRO A 134 6.84 12.70 8.72
CA PRO A 134 7.04 13.03 7.32
C PRO A 134 8.09 12.13 6.66
N TRP A 135 7.94 11.89 5.36
CA TRP A 135 8.83 11.05 4.57
C TRP A 135 9.82 11.91 3.78
N THR A 136 11.11 11.58 3.89
CA THR A 136 12.17 12.23 3.10
C THR A 136 12.61 11.28 2.00
N VAL A 137 12.46 11.68 0.73
CA VAL A 137 12.92 10.88 -0.42
C VAL A 137 14.45 10.88 -0.46
N GLU A 138 15.04 9.69 -0.50
CA GLU A 138 16.49 9.51 -0.45
C GLU A 138 17.10 9.17 -1.81
N GLY A 139 16.31 8.61 -2.74
CA GLY A 139 16.75 8.39 -4.12
C GLY A 139 16.17 7.15 -4.78
N ILE A 140 16.87 6.67 -5.82
CA ILE A 140 16.53 5.46 -6.57
C ILE A 140 17.24 4.26 -5.93
N LEU A 141 16.45 3.23 -5.57
CA LEU A 141 16.92 1.95 -5.04
C LEU A 141 17.15 0.91 -6.14
N ASN A 142 16.29 0.90 -7.16
CA ASN A 142 16.39 -0.04 -8.27
C ASN A 142 16.07 0.65 -9.59
N GLU A 143 16.86 0.38 -10.63
CA GLU A 143 16.61 0.91 -11.98
C GLU A 143 15.47 0.15 -12.69
N VAL A 144 15.13 0.57 -13.90
CA VAL A 144 14.07 -0.07 -14.70
C VAL A 144 14.48 -1.54 -14.97
N PRO A 145 13.61 -2.52 -14.66
CA PRO A 145 13.93 -3.92 -14.87
C PRO A 145 13.93 -4.26 -16.37
N GLY A 146 14.73 -5.25 -16.75
CA GLY A 146 14.80 -5.69 -18.15
C GLY A 146 13.45 -6.25 -18.63
N ASN A 147 12.97 -5.77 -19.78
CA ASN A 147 11.74 -6.26 -20.44
C ASN A 147 10.46 -6.17 -19.58
N CYS A 148 10.41 -5.28 -18.59
CA CYS A 148 9.23 -5.08 -17.75
C CYS A 148 9.06 -3.59 -17.44
N ALA A 149 7.85 -3.05 -17.65
CA ALA A 149 7.56 -1.64 -17.40
C ALA A 149 7.17 -1.36 -15.93
N THR A 150 6.88 -2.41 -15.17
CA THR A 150 6.48 -2.38 -13.76
C THR A 150 7.58 -2.91 -12.85
N ASN A 151 7.73 -2.33 -11.66
CA ASN A 151 8.75 -2.70 -10.68
C ASN A 151 8.18 -2.59 -9.26
N ARG A 152 7.99 -3.73 -8.58
CA ARG A 152 7.34 -3.83 -7.26
C ARG A 152 8.35 -4.27 -6.19
N PRO A 153 8.76 -3.38 -5.27
CA PRO A 153 9.67 -3.74 -4.21
C PRO A 153 8.99 -4.57 -3.12
N CYS A 154 9.72 -5.51 -2.55
CA CYS A 154 9.46 -6.10 -1.24
C CYS A 154 10.82 -6.42 -0.60
N ILE A 155 11.07 -5.88 0.59
CA ILE A 155 12.35 -5.99 1.30
C ILE A 155 12.08 -6.63 2.65
N VAL A 156 12.75 -7.74 2.91
CA VAL A 156 12.65 -8.49 4.15
C VAL A 156 14.04 -8.81 4.68
N GLU A 157 14.19 -8.84 5.99
CA GLU A 157 15.37 -9.40 6.64
C GLU A 157 15.12 -10.88 6.89
N PHE A 158 16.10 -11.72 6.54
CA PHE A 158 16.04 -13.17 6.73
C PHE A 158 17.43 -13.66 7.17
N GLY A 159 17.50 -14.27 8.34
CA GLY A 159 18.75 -14.71 8.97
C GLY A 159 18.51 -15.77 10.04
#